data_AF-A0AB36JI29-F1
#
_entry.id   AF-A0AB36JI29-F1
#
_cell.length_a   1.000
_cell.length_b   1.000
_cell.length_c   1.000
_cell.angle_alpha   90.00
_cell.angle_beta   90.00
_cell.angle_gamma   90.00
#
_symmetry.space_group_name_H-M   'P 1'
#
loop_
_entity.id
_entity.type
_entity.pdbx_description
1 polymer ?
#
loop_
_entity_poly.entity_id
_entity_poly.type
_entity_poly.pdbx_seq_one_letter_code
_entity_poly.pdbx_strand_id
1 'polypeptide(L)'
;MSTAFSAHISGQSIEIEIVPPTHYAPLVLSIRQQTGTVQLHADPDQLAEVEYAIHTYLESIRYTEVPNQQLILTAECNMAIEEGIA
;
A
#
# COMPACT_ATOMS: atom_id res chain seq x y z
N MET A 1 26.30 9.42 3.30
CA MET A 1 25.33 10.45 3.70
C MET A 1 23.97 10.01 3.19
N SER A 2 22.92 9.97 4.02
CA SER A 2 21.57 9.62 3.58
C SER A 2 20.77 10.92 3.43
N THR A 3 20.25 11.17 2.23
CA THR A 3 19.37 12.31 1.95
C THR A 3 17.94 11.81 1.86
N ALA A 4 17.07 12.24 2.78
CA ALA A 4 15.65 11.95 2.72
C ALA A 4 14.92 13.11 2.04
N PHE A 5 14.14 12.80 1.01
CA PHE A 5 13.23 13.75 0.38
C PHE A 5 11.82 13.47 0.87
N SER A 6 11.16 14.48 1.43
CA SER A 6 9.78 14.41 1.89
C SER A 6 8.97 15.48 1.18
N ALA A 7 7.84 15.09 0.59
CA ALA A 7 6.90 15.99 -0.03
C ALA A 7 5.53 15.79 0.62
N HIS A 8 4.87 16.88 1.00
CA HIS A 8 3.53 16.84 1.57
C HIS A 8 2.49 16.97 0.45
N ILE A 9 1.61 15.97 0.32
CA ILE A 9 0.73 15.79 -0.85
C ILE A 9 -0.75 15.97 -0.48
N SER A 10 -1.09 16.22 0.79
CA SER A 10 -2.48 16.23 1.25
C SER A 10 -3.35 17.23 0.46
N GLY A 11 -4.44 16.74 -0.12
CA GLY A 11 -5.40 17.54 -0.89
C GLY A 11 -5.00 17.86 -2.34
N GLN A 12 -3.89 17.32 -2.84
CA GLN A 12 -3.44 17.54 -4.22
C GLN A 12 -3.44 16.24 -5.03
N SER A 13 -3.82 16.31 -6.30
CA SER A 13 -3.71 15.20 -7.23
C SER A 13 -2.24 14.95 -7.56
N ILE A 14 -1.83 13.68 -7.49
CA ILE A 14 -0.54 13.23 -8.01
C ILE A 14 -0.74 12.39 -9.25
N GLU A 15 0.21 12.52 -10.15
CA GLU A 15 0.32 11.66 -11.32
C GLU A 15 1.53 10.76 -11.13
N ILE A 16 1.30 9.46 -11.24
CA ILE A 16 2.32 8.43 -11.10
C ILE A 16 2.45 7.74 -12.45
N GLU A 17 3.65 7.73 -13.00
CA GLU A 17 3.95 7.14 -14.30
C GLU A 17 5.20 6.26 -14.19
N ILE A 18 5.15 5.07 -14.80
CA ILE A 18 6.34 4.25 -15.02
C ILE A 18 6.75 4.43 -16.47
N VAL A 19 7.93 5.01 -16.68
CA VAL A 19 8.56 5.07 -18.00
C VAL A 19 9.41 3.80 -18.15
N PRO A 20 9.05 2.89 -19.07
CA PRO A 20 9.79 1.65 -19.27
C PRO A 20 11.22 1.96 -19.77
N PRO A 21 12.17 1.04 -19.50
CA PRO A 21 13.54 1.24 -19.93
C PRO A 21 13.62 1.27 -21.45
N THR A 22 14.50 2.11 -21.97
CA THR A 22 14.86 2.15 -23.38
C THR A 22 16.33 1.74 -23.55
N HIS A 23 16.81 1.62 -24.78
CA HIS A 23 18.22 1.35 -25.04
C HIS A 23 19.17 2.42 -24.44
N TYR A 24 18.66 3.62 -24.17
CA TYR A 24 19.45 4.78 -23.75
C TYR A 24 19.10 5.31 -22.35
N ALA A 25 18.06 4.77 -21.70
CA ALA A 25 17.62 5.24 -20.39
C ALA A 25 17.09 4.07 -19.55
N PRO A 26 17.43 4.02 -18.24
CA PRO A 26 16.89 3.03 -17.33
C PRO A 26 15.39 3.29 -17.09
N LEU A 27 14.74 2.33 -16.43
CA LEU A 27 13.37 2.49 -15.96
C LEU A 27 13.28 3.66 -14.98
N VAL A 28 12.19 4.45 -15.08
CA VAL A 28 11.95 5.59 -14.19
C VAL A 28 10.54 5.52 -13.65
N LEU A 29 10.42 5.54 -12.32
CA LEU A 29 9.17 5.85 -11.63
C LEU A 29 9.10 7.37 -11.43
N SER A 30 8.15 8.02 -12.08
CA SER A 30 7.94 9.46 -12.02
C SER A 30 6.71 9.77 -11.17
N ILE A 31 6.89 10.61 -10.16
CA ILE A 31 5.83 11.12 -9.29
C ILE A 31 5.74 12.63 -9.51
N ARG A 32 4.73 13.07 -10.25
CA ARG A 32 4.48 14.47 -10.55
C ARG A 32 3.46 15.05 -9.56
N GLN A 33 3.81 16.20 -9.02
CA GLN A 33 3.02 17.01 -8.10
C GLN A 33 2.90 18.43 -8.65
N GLN A 34 2.04 19.27 -8.07
CA GLN A 34 1.92 20.67 -8.48
C GLN A 34 3.22 21.46 -8.28
N THR A 35 4.00 21.10 -7.26
CA THR A 35 5.21 21.82 -6.84
C THR A 35 6.49 21.27 -7.46
N GLY A 36 6.43 20.12 -8.15
CA GLY A 36 7.63 19.51 -8.73
C GLY A 36 7.42 18.07 -9.18
N THR A 37 8.50 17.43 -9.62
CA THR A 37 8.50 16.02 -10.02
C THR A 37 9.65 15.32 -9.33
N VAL A 38 9.35 14.17 -8.72
CA VAL A 38 10.35 13.27 -8.16
C VAL A 38 10.49 12.09 -9.10
N GLN A 39 11.72 11.78 -9.51
CA GLN A 39 12.02 10.65 -10.38
C GLN A 39 12.93 9.67 -9.63
N LEU A 40 12.47 8.42 -9.55
CA LEU A 40 13.24 7.32 -9.02
C LEU A 40 13.74 6.48 -10.21
N HIS A 41 15.06 6.51 -10.42
CA HIS A 41 15.74 5.63 -11.34
C HIS A 41 16.08 4.34 -10.58
N ALA A 42 15.43 3.24 -10.94
CA ALA A 42 15.55 1.98 -10.24
C ALA A 42 15.47 0.82 -11.23
N ASP A 43 16.12 -0.29 -10.90
CA ASP A 43 16.02 -1.52 -11.67
C ASP A 43 14.65 -2.18 -11.42
N PRO A 44 14.18 -3.08 -12.32
CA PRO A 44 12.90 -3.76 -12.16
C PRO A 44 12.73 -4.45 -10.81
N ASP A 45 13.78 -5.08 -10.28
CA ASP A 45 13.76 -5.76 -8.98
C ASP A 45 13.55 -4.77 -7.82
N GLN A 46 14.16 -3.59 -7.90
CA GLN A 46 13.99 -2.53 -6.89
C GLN A 46 12.59 -1.93 -6.96
N LEU A 47 12.00 -1.80 -8.16
CA LEU A 47 10.63 -1.34 -8.32
C LEU A 47 9.63 -2.38 -7.79
N ALA A 48 9.92 -3.66 -7.93
CA ALA A 48 9.10 -4.74 -7.36
C ALA A 48 9.07 -4.65 -5.83
N GLU A 49 10.19 -4.34 -5.16
CA GLU A 49 10.22 -4.10 -3.72
C GLU A 49 9.34 -2.90 -3.29
N VAL A 50 9.33 -1.84 -4.11
CA VAL A 50 8.44 -0.67 -3.88
C VAL A 50 6.97 -1.08 -4.00
N GLU A 51 6.62 -1.85 -5.04
CA GLU A 51 5.26 -2.38 -5.23
C GLU A 51 4.85 -3.25 -4.04
N TYR A 52 5.71 -4.18 -3.64
CA TYR A 52 5.46 -5.10 -2.53
C TYR A 52 5.22 -4.34 -1.21
N ALA A 53 6.04 -3.32 -0.91
CA ALA A 53 5.87 -2.51 0.30
C ALA A 53 4.56 -1.72 0.30
N ILE A 54 4.19 -1.13 -0.83
CA ILE A 54 2.91 -0.40 -0.98
C ILE A 54 1.74 -1.38 -0.87
N HIS A 55 1.82 -2.51 -1.58
CA HIS A 55 0.79 -3.55 -1.57
C HIS A 55 0.54 -4.07 -0.17
N THR A 56 1.60 -4.48 0.53
CA THR A 56 1.54 -4.99 1.91
C THR A 56 0.89 -3.97 2.86
N TYR A 57 1.26 -2.69 2.74
CA TYR A 57 0.63 -1.63 3.53
C TYR A 57 -0.86 -1.47 3.20
N LEU A 58 -1.21 -1.43 1.91
CA LEU A 58 -2.60 -1.30 1.47
C LEU A 58 -3.46 -2.50 1.88
N GLU A 59 -2.91 -3.72 1.85
CA GLU A 59 -3.57 -4.92 2.37
C GLU A 59 -3.78 -4.79 3.88
N SER A 60 -2.77 -4.37 4.64
CA SER A 60 -2.90 -4.21 6.10
C SER A 60 -4.02 -3.24 6.49
N ILE A 61 -4.20 -2.16 5.73
CA ILE A 61 -5.27 -1.19 6.02
C ILE A 61 -6.64 -1.64 5.49
N ARG A 62 -6.68 -2.40 4.38
CA ARG A 62 -7.91 -3.04 3.86
C ARG A 62 -8.44 -4.09 4.83
N TYR A 63 -7.53 -4.79 5.52
CA TYR A 63 -7.82 -5.77 6.55
C TYR A 63 -7.63 -5.20 7.96
N THR A 64 -7.77 -3.88 8.15
CA THR A 64 -7.96 -3.29 9.48
C THR A 64 -9.29 -3.82 10.02
N GLU A 65 -9.21 -4.98 10.67
CA GLU A 65 -10.11 -5.56 11.66
C GLU A 65 -11.51 -4.93 11.66
N VAL A 66 -12.31 -5.21 10.63
CA VAL A 66 -13.71 -5.50 10.94
C VAL A 66 -13.62 -6.89 11.53
N PRO A 67 -13.76 -7.08 12.86
CA PRO A 67 -13.85 -8.43 13.37
C PRO A 67 -15.01 -9.05 12.62
N ASN A 68 -14.73 -10.13 11.89
CA ASN A 68 -15.68 -10.76 10.99
C ASN A 68 -16.92 -11.05 11.86
N GLN A 69 -18.00 -10.27 11.70
CA GLN A 69 -19.14 -10.31 12.62
C GLN A 69 -19.69 -11.73 12.68
N GLN A 70 -19.60 -12.49 11.58
CA GLN A 70 -19.83 -13.92 11.56
C GLN A 70 -18.98 -14.67 12.58
N LEU A 71 -17.64 -14.51 12.63
CA LEU A 71 -16.79 -15.22 13.61
C LEU A 71 -17.15 -14.90 15.07
N ILE A 72 -17.51 -13.64 15.37
CA ILE A 72 -18.00 -13.27 16.72
C ILE A 72 -19.34 -13.95 16.99
N LEU A 73 -20.29 -13.85 16.07
CA LEU A 73 -21.63 -14.44 16.20
C LEU A 73 -21.55 -15.98 16.33
N THR A 74 -20.68 -16.66 15.58
CA THR A 74 -20.51 -18.12 15.72
C THR A 74 -19.88 -18.48 17.07
N ALA A 75 -18.94 -17.68 17.57
CA ALA A 75 -18.34 -17.90 18.89
C ALA A 75 -19.37 -17.69 20.01
N GLU A 76 -20.20 -16.65 19.92
CA GLU A 76 -21.29 -16.37 20.86
C GLU A 76 -22.38 -17.46 20.82
N CYS A 77 -22.81 -17.90 19.62
CA CYS A 77 -23.77 -18.98 19.48
C CYS A 77 -23.24 -20.31 20.06
N ASN A 78 -21.97 -20.64 19.79
CA ASN A 78 -21.37 -21.86 20.33
C ASN A 78 -21.25 -21.80 21.86
N MET A 79 -20.89 -20.63 22.42
CA MET A 79 -20.82 -20.42 23.86
C MET A 79 -22.20 -20.56 24.52
N ALA A 80 -23.26 -20.00 23.93
CA ALA A 80 -24.63 -20.14 24.45
C ALA A 80 -25.13 -21.61 24.44
N ILE A 81 -24.72 -22.40 23.44
CA ILE A 81 -25.03 -23.83 23.35
C ILE A 81 -24.28 -24.61 24.44
N GLU A 82 -23.00 -24.30 24.69
CA GLU A 82 -22.20 -24.95 25.73
C GLU A 82 -22.67 -24.59 27.16
N GLU A 83 -23.14 -23.37 27.38
CA GLU A 83 -23.68 -22.92 28.67
C GLU A 83 -25.13 -23.36 28.93
N GLY A 84 -25.78 -24.03 27.96
CA GLY A 84 -27.12 -24.59 28.13
C GLY A 84 -28.23 -23.54 28.29
N ILE A 85 -28.01 -22.33 27.76
CA ILE A 85 -28.97 -21.22 27.70
C ILE A 85 -29.61 -21.21 26.31
N ALA A 86 -30.44 -22.22 26.03
CA ALA A 86 -31.29 -22.31 24.82
C ALA A 86 -32.74 -22.57 25.21
#